data_AF-A0AAD7UDZ3-F1
#
_entry.id   AF-A0AAD7UDZ3-F1
#
_cell.length_a   1.000
_cell.length_b   1.000
_cell.length_c   1.000
_cell.angle_alpha   90.00
_cell.angle_beta   90.00
_cell.angle_gamma   90.00
#
_symmetry.space_group_name_H-M   'P 1'
#
loop_
_entity.id
_entity.type
_entity.pdbx_description
1 polymer ?
#
loop_
_entity_poly.entity_id
_entity_poly.type
_entity_poly.pdbx_seq_one_letter_code
_entity_poly.pdbx_strand_id
1 'polypeptide(L)'
;MSFPVHSLVVEQDELDEKRILARRARDVGRRQRFQSMARTAGSRLDAQCLEREKKRDEEAAYNREYAEMGKSIDVLIEKQRAEEERLKAREREKLASDWEQQRALPKNNAPTSGPVDIERCGLAAVQKLDGEDVGRAKRVERQKNLMRSWGLEQMAEKEARRLEKDEEDRRMAAWDKYVLEQRKKIEEAHEDEIRVVYRELSKEHVATVAARRAQREREKREMEKANAAEIERNLQDPLLVEACVVAGDGRTRPDHFRGFTKGQTKLIYAENAKLEEEKACRKAHLKAEEEAFATALKAAQTAMHGVEYQKNQQRRAQLHEVKSDLERQRQLALTSKLAAKQASFGRISPGGVLDGFGQSTR
;
A
#
# COMPACT_ATOMS: atom_id res chain seq x y z
N MET A 1 11.25 21.69 -62.95
CA MET A 1 11.85 22.38 -61.78
C MET A 1 12.67 23.54 -62.31
N SER A 2 12.26 24.78 -62.08
CA SER A 2 13.08 25.95 -62.40
C SER A 2 13.00 26.89 -61.19
N PHE A 3 14.11 27.00 -60.47
CA PHE A 3 14.26 27.93 -59.36
C PHE A 3 14.26 29.36 -59.93
N PRO A 4 13.39 30.28 -59.47
CA PRO A 4 13.42 31.66 -59.95
C PRO A 4 14.63 32.38 -59.36
N VAL A 5 15.68 32.49 -60.16
CA VAL A 5 16.92 33.25 -59.95
C VAL A 5 16.67 34.77 -59.81
N HIS A 6 15.42 35.24 -59.92
CA HIS A 6 15.05 36.66 -59.87
C HIS A 6 15.05 37.29 -58.46
N SER A 7 14.96 36.51 -57.37
CA SER A 7 14.93 37.10 -56.01
C SER A 7 16.32 37.49 -55.48
N LEU A 8 17.38 36.80 -55.90
CA LEU A 8 18.76 37.04 -55.46
C LEU A 8 19.42 38.25 -56.15
N VAL A 9 18.98 38.60 -57.36
CA VAL A 9 19.50 39.76 -58.10
C VAL A 9 18.96 41.06 -57.52
N VAL A 10 17.67 41.10 -57.14
CA VAL A 10 17.04 42.28 -56.53
C VAL A 10 17.65 42.60 -55.15
N GLU A 11 17.98 41.58 -54.34
CA GLU A 11 18.65 41.81 -53.06
C GLU A 11 20.11 42.31 -53.21
N GLN A 12 20.80 41.92 -54.28
CA GLN A 12 22.15 42.44 -54.57
C GLN A 12 22.12 43.89 -55.06
N ASP A 13 21.16 44.24 -55.92
CA ASP A 13 20.99 45.60 -56.42
C ASP A 13 20.62 46.58 -55.28
N GLU A 14 19.76 46.18 -54.34
CA GLU A 14 19.41 46.99 -53.17
C GLU A 14 20.60 47.20 -52.20
N LEU A 15 21.49 46.21 -52.06
CA LEU A 15 22.70 46.33 -51.25
C LEU A 15 23.73 47.26 -51.91
N ASP A 16 23.86 47.21 -53.22
CA ASP A 16 24.76 48.08 -53.98
C ASP A 16 24.26 49.52 -54.03
N GLU A 17 22.95 49.75 -54.15
CA GLU A 17 22.35 51.09 -54.00
C GLU A 17 22.59 51.69 -52.61
N LYS A 18 22.42 50.91 -51.54
CA LYS A 18 22.75 51.34 -50.17
C LYS A 18 24.23 51.67 -50.01
N ARG A 19 25.13 50.91 -50.65
CA ARG A 19 26.57 51.19 -50.67
C ARG A 19 26.91 52.47 -51.42
N ILE A 20 26.27 52.72 -52.57
CA ILE A 20 26.47 53.92 -53.38
C ILE A 20 25.95 55.16 -52.65
N LEU A 21 24.77 55.09 -52.02
CA LEU A 21 24.23 56.16 -51.19
C LEU A 21 25.13 56.44 -49.98
N ALA A 22 25.67 55.41 -49.33
CA ALA A 22 26.63 55.56 -48.23
C ALA A 22 27.99 56.15 -48.67
N ARG A 23 28.41 55.93 -49.92
CA ARG A 23 29.57 56.62 -50.51
C ARG A 23 29.27 58.09 -50.80
N ARG A 24 28.13 58.39 -51.42
CA ARG A 24 27.69 59.77 -51.70
C ARG A 24 27.52 60.60 -50.42
N ALA A 25 26.95 60.02 -49.36
CA ALA A 25 26.82 60.68 -48.06
C ALA A 25 28.19 61.00 -47.42
N ARG A 26 29.17 60.07 -47.54
CA ARG A 26 30.54 60.31 -47.06
C ARG A 26 31.26 61.39 -47.86
N ASP A 27 31.08 61.43 -49.17
CA ASP A 27 31.68 62.44 -50.04
C ASP A 27 31.05 63.83 -49.86
N VAL A 28 29.75 63.92 -49.60
CA VAL A 28 29.08 65.17 -49.19
C VAL A 28 29.62 65.65 -47.84
N GLY A 29 29.78 64.76 -46.86
CA GLY A 29 30.42 65.09 -45.58
C GLY A 29 31.90 65.47 -45.72
N ARG A 30 32.61 64.95 -46.74
CA ARG A 30 34.00 65.34 -47.04
C ARG A 30 34.06 66.73 -47.68
N ARG A 31 33.13 67.05 -48.60
CA ARG A 31 32.99 68.40 -49.18
C ARG A 31 32.62 69.46 -48.14
N GLN A 32 31.68 69.17 -47.24
CA GLN A 32 31.31 70.10 -46.15
C GLN A 32 32.48 70.36 -45.18
N ARG A 33 33.32 69.35 -44.92
CA ARG A 33 34.53 69.52 -44.10
C ARG A 33 35.62 70.35 -44.80
N PHE A 34 35.78 70.21 -46.12
CA PHE A 34 36.72 71.04 -46.88
C PHE A 34 36.28 72.50 -46.98
N GLN A 35 34.97 72.77 -47.10
CA GLN A 35 34.44 74.15 -47.12
C GLN A 35 34.43 74.81 -45.73
N SER A 36 34.28 74.04 -44.65
CA SER A 36 34.33 74.57 -43.27
C SER A 36 35.75 74.75 -42.75
N MET A 37 36.72 73.89 -43.09
CA MET A 37 38.12 74.04 -42.66
C MET A 37 38.75 75.39 -43.03
N ALA A 38 38.40 75.95 -44.19
CA ALA A 38 38.87 77.28 -44.60
C ALA A 38 38.27 78.44 -43.78
N ARG A 39 37.07 78.25 -43.18
CA ARG A 39 36.41 79.26 -42.32
C ARG A 39 36.75 79.07 -40.84
N THR A 40 36.91 77.84 -40.38
CA THR A 40 37.19 77.53 -38.97
C THR A 40 38.66 77.78 -38.60
N ALA A 41 39.61 77.60 -39.53
CA ALA A 41 41.03 77.91 -39.28
C ALA A 41 41.28 79.41 -39.05
N GLY A 42 40.63 80.29 -39.83
CA GLY A 42 40.70 81.75 -39.65
C GLY A 42 40.10 82.21 -38.32
N SER A 43 38.87 81.77 -38.01
CA SER A 43 38.21 82.14 -36.74
C SER A 43 38.96 81.69 -35.48
N ARG A 44 39.71 80.58 -35.57
CA ARG A 44 40.52 80.06 -34.45
C ARG A 44 41.84 80.83 -34.29
N LEU A 45 42.42 81.31 -35.39
CA LEU A 45 43.60 82.18 -35.36
C LEU A 45 43.22 83.60 -34.91
N ASP A 46 42.09 84.15 -35.35
CA ASP A 46 41.59 85.45 -34.90
C ASP A 46 41.27 85.43 -33.40
N ALA A 47 40.68 84.33 -32.90
CA ALA A 47 40.48 84.13 -31.47
C ALA A 47 41.81 84.06 -30.69
N GLN A 48 42.84 83.44 -31.24
CA GLN A 48 44.18 83.39 -30.63
C GLN A 48 44.91 84.75 -30.68
N CYS A 49 44.74 85.52 -31.76
CA CYS A 49 45.30 86.87 -31.87
C CYS A 49 44.61 87.81 -30.87
N LEU A 50 43.28 87.76 -30.75
CA LEU A 50 42.53 88.51 -29.74
C LEU A 50 42.88 88.09 -28.30
N GLU A 51 43.10 86.81 -28.05
CA GLU A 51 43.57 86.33 -26.74
C GLU A 51 44.97 86.86 -26.42
N ARG A 52 45.88 86.88 -27.40
CA ARG A 52 47.23 87.43 -27.24
C ARG A 52 47.23 88.95 -27.07
N GLU A 53 46.39 89.68 -27.80
CA GLU A 53 46.23 91.12 -27.62
C GLU A 53 45.64 91.44 -26.26
N LYS A 54 44.59 90.73 -25.82
CA LYS A 54 44.06 90.89 -24.47
C LYS A 54 45.08 90.61 -23.39
N LYS A 55 45.85 89.51 -23.50
CA LYS A 55 46.93 89.22 -22.55
C LYS A 55 48.01 90.31 -22.55
N ARG A 56 48.35 90.85 -23.72
CA ARG A 56 49.32 91.94 -23.83
C ARG A 56 48.79 93.25 -23.22
N ASP A 57 47.51 93.55 -23.41
CA ASP A 57 46.86 94.71 -22.82
C ASP A 57 46.69 94.56 -21.30
N GLU A 58 46.36 93.37 -20.83
CA GLU A 58 46.32 93.01 -19.40
C GLU A 58 47.71 93.12 -18.76
N GLU A 59 48.77 92.61 -19.40
CA GLU A 59 50.15 92.78 -18.94
C GLU A 59 50.59 94.26 -18.97
N ALA A 60 50.19 95.02 -19.99
CA ALA A 60 50.50 96.44 -20.07
C ALA A 60 49.72 97.30 -19.06
N ALA A 61 48.50 96.89 -18.69
CA ALA A 61 47.71 97.50 -17.62
C ALA A 61 48.33 97.15 -16.26
N TYR A 62 48.67 95.88 -16.04
CA TYR A 62 49.34 95.42 -14.83
C TYR A 62 50.69 96.12 -14.63
N ASN A 63 51.50 96.25 -15.67
CA ASN A 63 52.77 96.98 -15.59
C ASN A 63 52.58 98.48 -15.33
N ARG A 64 51.50 99.09 -15.83
CA ARG A 64 51.16 100.48 -15.52
C ARG A 64 50.75 100.65 -14.07
N GLU A 65 49.87 99.80 -13.57
CA GLU A 65 49.48 99.78 -12.15
C GLU A 65 50.69 99.51 -11.25
N TYR A 66 51.57 98.60 -11.63
CA TYR A 66 52.80 98.32 -10.89
C TYR A 66 53.77 99.51 -10.89
N ALA A 67 53.88 100.24 -12.00
CA ALA A 67 54.69 101.45 -12.07
C ALA A 67 54.10 102.62 -11.26
N GLU A 68 52.77 102.76 -11.23
CA GLU A 68 52.07 103.74 -10.39
C GLU A 68 52.21 103.42 -8.91
N MET A 69 52.06 102.14 -8.55
CA MET A 69 52.33 101.64 -7.20
C MET A 69 53.80 101.86 -6.82
N GLY A 70 54.75 101.61 -7.72
CA GLY A 70 56.16 101.90 -7.51
C GLY A 70 56.42 103.38 -7.19
N LYS A 71 55.85 104.29 -7.98
CA LYS A 71 55.94 105.74 -7.70
C LYS A 71 55.31 106.12 -6.35
N SER A 72 54.17 105.51 -6.01
CA SER A 72 53.52 105.75 -4.72
C SER A 72 54.38 105.23 -3.55
N ILE A 73 55.03 104.08 -3.72
CA ILE A 73 55.95 103.50 -2.74
C ILE A 73 57.18 104.39 -2.59
N ASP A 74 57.77 104.89 -3.68
CA ASP A 74 58.93 105.77 -3.62
C ASP A 74 58.63 107.07 -2.87
N VAL A 75 57.46 107.68 -3.12
CA VAL A 75 57.00 108.86 -2.36
C VAL A 75 56.81 108.52 -0.87
N LEU A 76 56.31 107.34 -0.55
CA LEU A 76 56.16 106.86 0.82
C LEU A 76 57.52 106.64 1.51
N ILE A 77 58.49 106.08 0.79
CA ILE A 77 59.86 105.87 1.28
C ILE A 77 60.55 107.21 1.50
N GLU A 78 60.42 108.18 0.60
CA GLU A 78 60.99 109.51 0.81
C GLU A 78 60.35 110.24 2.00
N LYS A 79 59.02 110.13 2.17
CA LYS A 79 58.34 110.65 3.36
C LYS A 79 58.83 109.96 4.63
N GLN A 80 58.98 108.64 4.63
CA GLN A 80 59.53 107.90 5.76
C GLN A 80 60.97 108.30 6.07
N ARG A 81 61.84 108.45 5.06
CA ARG A 81 63.22 108.91 5.26
C ARG A 81 63.27 110.32 5.85
N ALA A 82 62.42 111.24 5.36
CA ALA A 82 62.34 112.59 5.90
C ALA A 82 61.80 112.61 7.35
N GLU A 83 60.83 111.74 7.68
CA GLU A 83 60.36 111.57 9.05
C GLU A 83 61.40 110.92 9.95
N GLU A 84 62.14 109.92 9.47
CA GLU A 84 63.25 109.31 10.20
C GLU A 84 64.37 110.31 10.47
N GLU A 85 64.72 111.17 9.51
CA GLU A 85 65.71 112.23 9.74
C GLU A 85 65.21 113.26 10.75
N ARG A 86 63.92 113.62 10.71
CA ARG A 86 63.30 114.47 11.73
C ARG A 86 63.28 113.81 13.10
N LEU A 87 62.98 112.52 13.17
CA LEU A 87 63.01 111.74 14.41
C LEU A 87 64.44 111.65 14.94
N LYS A 88 65.43 111.33 14.10
CA LYS A 88 66.85 111.31 14.47
C LYS A 88 67.35 112.68 14.94
N ALA A 89 66.90 113.77 14.31
CA ALA A 89 67.23 115.12 14.77
C ALA A 89 66.62 115.41 16.16
N ARG A 90 65.34 115.08 16.37
CA ARG A 90 64.69 115.19 17.69
C ARG A 90 65.32 114.28 18.73
N GLU A 91 65.73 113.08 18.36
CA GLU A 91 66.43 112.14 19.24
C GLU A 91 67.81 112.67 19.61
N ARG A 92 68.56 113.27 18.69
CA ARG A 92 69.83 113.94 19.02
C ARG A 92 69.62 115.12 19.96
N GLU A 93 68.57 115.91 19.75
CA GLU A 93 68.22 117.05 20.58
C GLU A 93 67.77 116.61 21.98
N LYS A 94 66.96 115.55 22.06
CA LYS A 94 66.62 114.87 23.33
C LYS A 94 67.85 114.31 24.02
N LEU A 95 68.73 113.60 23.29
CA LEU A 95 69.95 113.03 23.86
C LEU A 95 70.86 114.13 24.41
N ALA A 96 70.97 115.27 23.73
CA ALA A 96 71.70 116.43 24.21
C ALA A 96 71.08 116.99 25.50
N SER A 97 69.75 117.14 25.54
CA SER A 97 69.02 117.58 26.74
C SER A 97 69.15 116.59 27.91
N ASP A 98 69.04 115.28 27.63
CA ASP A 98 69.17 114.22 28.62
C ASP A 98 70.61 114.16 29.18
N TRP A 99 71.62 114.42 28.36
CA TRP A 99 73.01 114.55 28.81
C TRP A 99 73.21 115.77 29.71
N GLU A 100 72.61 116.92 29.38
CA GLU A 100 72.62 118.09 30.27
C GLU A 100 71.92 117.80 31.60
N GLN A 101 70.77 117.13 31.58
CA GLN A 101 70.02 116.73 32.77
C GLN A 101 70.79 115.72 33.63
N GLN A 102 71.41 114.70 33.02
CA GLN A 102 72.23 113.73 33.76
C GLN A 102 73.49 114.36 34.35
N ARG A 103 74.06 115.39 33.72
CA ARG A 103 75.17 116.17 34.30
C ARG A 103 74.77 116.93 35.57
N ALA A 104 73.48 117.27 35.69
CA ALA A 104 72.93 118.01 36.83
C ALA A 104 72.46 117.11 37.99
N LEU A 105 72.32 115.79 37.79
CA LEU A 105 71.85 114.87 38.81
C LEU A 105 73.00 114.30 39.67
N PRO A 106 72.83 114.17 41.00
CA PRO A 106 73.81 113.54 41.88
C PRO A 106 73.95 112.03 41.60
N LYS A 107 75.17 111.49 41.76
CA LYS A 107 75.58 110.12 41.36
C LYS A 107 74.87 108.95 42.06
N ASN A 108 73.93 109.16 42.98
CA ASN A 108 73.37 108.07 43.79
C ASN A 108 71.87 108.29 44.12
N ASN A 109 70.98 107.62 43.39
CA ASN A 109 69.51 107.69 43.52
C ASN A 109 68.90 106.34 43.98
N ALA A 110 69.54 105.63 44.90
CA ALA A 110 68.90 104.47 45.54
C ALA A 110 67.96 104.96 46.66
N PRO A 111 66.65 104.64 46.63
CA PRO A 111 65.75 105.00 47.72
C PRO A 111 66.08 104.20 48.97
N THR A 112 66.63 104.87 49.98
CA THR A 112 66.81 104.33 51.33
C THR A 112 65.51 104.53 52.12
N SER A 113 64.82 103.43 52.46
CA SER A 113 63.67 103.30 53.39
C SER A 113 62.29 103.07 52.75
N GLY A 114 61.91 101.80 52.63
CA GLY A 114 60.55 101.32 52.35
C GLY A 114 60.50 99.79 52.27
N PRO A 115 59.37 99.12 52.58
CA PRO A 115 59.22 97.69 52.34
C PRO A 115 59.48 97.39 50.86
N VAL A 116 60.32 96.39 50.60
CA VAL A 116 60.71 96.01 49.24
C VAL A 116 59.49 95.49 48.50
N ASP A 117 59.10 96.18 47.42
CA ASP A 117 58.03 95.74 46.54
C ASP A 117 58.52 94.54 45.71
N ILE A 118 58.20 93.33 46.18
CA ILE A 118 58.65 92.05 45.62
C ILE A 118 58.27 91.91 44.13
N GLU A 119 57.16 92.51 43.69
CA GLU A 119 56.70 92.45 42.29
C GLU A 119 57.49 93.41 41.37
N ARG A 120 58.15 94.43 41.93
CA ARG A 120 59.04 95.34 41.19
C ARG A 120 60.50 94.90 41.21
N CYS A 121 60.85 93.92 42.03
CA CYS A 121 62.19 93.36 42.06
C CYS A 121 62.46 92.50 40.81
N GLY A 122 63.49 92.88 40.04
CA GLY A 122 63.98 92.05 38.95
C GLY A 122 64.58 90.73 39.46
N LEU A 123 64.69 89.74 38.56
CA LEU A 123 65.25 88.40 38.84
C LEU A 123 66.61 88.43 39.55
N ALA A 124 67.43 89.44 39.28
CA ALA A 124 68.76 89.61 39.88
C ALA A 124 68.74 89.98 41.38
N ALA A 125 67.62 90.48 41.91
CA ALA A 125 67.52 90.91 43.30
C ALA A 125 67.31 89.73 44.28
N VAL A 126 67.00 88.52 43.77
CA VAL A 126 66.78 87.27 44.54
C VAL A 126 65.71 87.41 45.65
N GLN A 127 64.86 88.43 45.58
CA GLN A 127 63.77 88.65 46.56
C GLN A 127 62.50 87.87 46.22
N LYS A 128 62.35 87.41 44.97
CA LYS A 128 61.25 86.57 44.51
C LYS A 128 61.80 85.22 44.09
N LEU A 129 61.36 84.16 44.77
CA LEU A 129 61.70 82.77 44.45
C LEU A 129 60.46 82.07 43.90
N ASP A 130 60.45 81.70 42.62
CA ASP A 130 59.28 81.06 41.98
C ASP A 130 58.93 79.66 42.57
N GLY A 131 59.81 79.08 43.38
CA GLY A 131 59.52 77.86 44.14
C GLY A 131 58.62 78.07 45.36
N GLU A 132 58.51 79.31 45.87
CA GLU A 132 57.63 79.66 46.97
C GLU A 132 56.21 79.88 46.44
N ASP A 133 55.44 78.79 46.34
CA ASP A 133 54.05 78.84 45.88
C ASP A 133 53.13 79.50 46.92
N VAL A 134 53.05 80.84 46.85
CA VAL A 134 52.12 81.67 47.65
C VAL A 134 50.65 81.25 47.42
N GLY A 135 50.35 80.64 46.27
CA GLY A 135 49.02 80.17 45.88
C GLY A 135 48.68 78.74 46.33
N ARG A 136 49.56 78.04 47.06
CA ARG A 136 49.42 76.61 47.38
C ARG A 136 48.06 76.28 48.00
N ALA A 137 47.59 77.07 48.97
CA ALA A 137 46.31 76.81 49.63
C ALA A 137 45.12 76.83 48.65
N LYS A 138 45.04 77.85 47.79
CA LYS A 138 44.00 77.98 46.76
C LYS A 138 44.09 76.87 45.71
N ARG A 139 45.31 76.47 45.32
CA ARG A 139 45.54 75.35 44.40
C ARG A 139 45.06 74.03 44.98
N VAL A 140 45.40 73.74 46.23
CA VAL A 140 44.95 72.52 46.94
C VAL A 140 43.42 72.51 47.09
N GLU A 141 42.80 73.64 47.44
CA GLU A 141 41.34 73.74 47.51
C GLU A 141 40.67 73.48 46.16
N ARG A 142 41.19 74.08 45.08
CA ARG A 142 40.71 73.82 43.72
C ARG A 142 40.84 72.35 43.35
N GLN A 143 41.98 71.72 43.63
CA GLN A 143 42.19 70.29 43.37
C GLN A 143 41.21 69.42 44.16
N LYS A 144 40.96 69.73 45.44
CA LYS A 144 39.96 69.02 46.25
C LYS A 144 38.55 69.16 45.68
N ASN A 145 38.17 70.36 45.23
CA ASN A 145 36.86 70.60 44.62
C ASN A 145 36.73 69.86 43.28
N LEU A 146 37.77 69.84 42.45
CA LEU A 146 37.80 69.06 41.21
C LEU A 146 37.67 67.56 41.49
N MET A 147 38.43 67.01 42.43
CA MET A 147 38.34 65.60 42.82
C MET A 147 36.95 65.25 43.35
N ARG A 148 36.33 66.13 44.15
CA ARG A 148 34.95 65.95 44.62
C ARG A 148 33.97 65.95 43.44
N SER A 149 34.09 66.90 42.53
CA SER A 149 33.23 67.00 41.35
C SER A 149 33.33 65.75 40.48
N TRP A 150 34.55 65.30 40.16
CA TRP A 150 34.77 64.08 39.39
C TRP A 150 34.27 62.84 40.11
N GLY A 151 34.45 62.75 41.43
CA GLY A 151 33.92 61.64 42.23
C GLY A 151 32.39 61.58 42.19
N LEU A 152 31.71 62.73 42.27
CA LEU A 152 30.26 62.80 42.17
C LEU A 152 29.76 62.44 40.77
N GLU A 153 30.42 62.95 39.73
CA GLU A 153 30.09 62.65 38.33
C GLU A 153 30.25 61.16 38.02
N GLN A 154 31.36 60.55 38.44
CA GLN A 154 31.61 59.12 38.25
C GLN A 154 30.60 58.25 39.02
N MET A 155 30.20 58.66 40.23
CA MET A 155 29.17 57.95 41.00
C MET A 155 27.81 58.05 40.32
N ALA A 156 27.45 59.22 39.79
CA ALA A 156 26.21 59.42 39.05
C ALA A 156 26.19 58.61 37.75
N GLU A 157 27.29 58.58 36.99
CA GLU A 157 27.40 57.77 35.77
C GLU A 157 27.30 56.27 36.09
N LYS A 158 27.96 55.81 37.15
CA LYS A 158 27.90 54.41 37.58
C LYS A 158 26.48 54.01 37.99
N GLU A 159 25.77 54.89 38.68
CA GLU A 159 24.37 54.68 39.07
C GLU A 159 23.45 54.65 37.85
N ALA A 160 23.61 55.59 36.91
CA ALA A 160 22.84 55.62 35.67
C ALA A 160 23.06 54.33 34.83
N ARG A 161 24.31 53.89 34.70
CA ARG A 161 24.65 52.64 34.00
C ARG A 161 24.06 51.41 34.70
N ARG A 162 23.98 51.41 36.04
CA ARG A 162 23.31 50.34 36.79
C ARG A 162 21.82 50.30 36.50
N LEU A 163 21.15 51.46 36.53
CA LEU A 163 19.72 51.56 36.27
C LEU A 163 19.38 51.14 34.82
N GLU A 164 20.18 51.55 33.85
CA GLU A 164 20.01 51.13 32.45
C GLU A 164 20.11 49.61 32.30
N LYS A 165 21.11 49.00 32.95
CA LYS A 165 21.26 47.53 32.96
C LYS A 165 20.06 46.84 33.63
N ASP A 166 19.60 47.33 34.78
CA ASP A 166 18.44 46.76 35.47
C ASP A 166 17.16 46.88 34.61
N GLU A 167 17.01 47.96 33.83
CA GLU A 167 15.91 48.11 32.89
C GLU A 167 16.01 47.16 31.68
N GLU A 168 17.22 46.96 31.16
CA GLU A 168 17.47 45.99 30.09
C GLU A 168 17.17 44.56 30.58
N ASP A 169 17.64 44.19 31.77
CA ASP A 169 17.36 42.89 32.39
C ASP A 169 15.85 42.68 32.61
N ARG A 170 15.11 43.72 33.03
CA ARG A 170 13.64 43.67 33.12
C ARG A 170 12.97 43.50 31.77
N ARG A 171 13.46 44.18 30.73
CA ARG A 171 12.94 44.05 29.35
C ARG A 171 13.18 42.64 28.81
N MET A 172 14.38 42.10 29.00
CA MET A 172 14.72 40.72 28.62
C MET A 172 13.85 39.71 29.37
N ALA A 173 13.70 39.85 30.70
CA ALA A 173 12.85 38.96 31.48
C ALA A 173 11.37 39.01 31.06
N ALA A 174 10.85 40.17 30.67
CA ALA A 174 9.50 40.30 30.14
C ALA A 174 9.35 39.63 28.76
N TRP A 175 10.36 39.78 27.89
CA TRP A 175 10.43 39.11 26.60
C TRP A 175 10.47 37.59 26.75
N ASP A 176 11.31 37.05 27.63
CA ASP A 176 11.42 35.62 27.87
C ASP A 176 10.08 35.02 28.36
N LYS A 177 9.40 35.72 29.28
CA LYS A 177 8.06 35.33 29.73
C LYS A 177 7.06 35.29 28.56
N TYR A 178 7.09 36.29 27.71
CA TYR A 178 6.24 36.35 26.51
C TYR A 178 6.53 35.16 25.57
N VAL A 179 7.80 34.89 25.28
CA VAL A 179 8.21 33.75 24.43
C VAL A 179 7.75 32.42 25.03
N LEU A 180 7.91 32.21 26.33
CA LEU A 180 7.45 31.01 27.02
C LEU A 180 5.93 30.86 26.95
N GLU A 181 5.18 31.95 27.12
CA GLU A 181 3.72 31.92 27.01
C GLU A 181 3.27 31.58 25.58
N GLN A 182 3.91 32.16 24.56
CA GLN A 182 3.62 31.83 23.16
C GLN A 182 3.93 30.37 22.85
N ARG A 183 5.06 29.87 23.33
CA ARG A 183 5.44 28.46 23.17
C ARG A 183 4.40 27.55 23.81
N LYS A 184 3.97 27.85 25.03
CA LYS A 184 2.93 27.08 25.73
C LYS A 184 1.60 27.06 24.96
N LYS A 185 1.17 28.20 24.42
CA LYS A 185 -0.04 28.29 23.59
C LYS A 185 0.04 27.42 22.33
N ILE A 186 1.20 27.40 21.68
CA ILE A 186 1.43 26.56 20.49
C ILE A 186 1.42 25.08 20.87
N GLU A 187 2.09 24.70 21.97
CA GLU A 187 2.11 23.31 22.45
C GLU A 187 0.70 22.82 22.82
N GLU A 188 -0.09 23.63 23.55
CA GLU A 188 -1.47 23.30 23.90
C GLU A 188 -2.37 23.16 22.66
N ALA A 189 -2.27 24.08 21.70
CA ALA A 189 -3.03 24.00 20.45
C ALA A 189 -2.67 22.75 19.63
N HIS A 190 -1.39 22.41 19.56
CA HIS A 190 -0.92 21.22 18.85
C HIS A 190 -1.39 19.92 19.55
N GLU A 191 -1.38 19.87 20.88
CA GLU A 191 -1.94 18.74 21.63
C GLU A 191 -3.45 18.59 21.40
N ASP A 192 -4.19 19.69 21.33
CA ASP A 192 -5.62 19.68 21.00
C ASP A 192 -5.87 19.18 19.58
N GLU A 193 -5.09 19.63 18.60
CA GLU A 193 -5.16 19.13 17.22
C GLU A 193 -4.90 17.62 17.14
N ILE A 194 -3.83 17.14 17.79
CA ILE A 194 -3.54 15.70 17.87
C ILE A 194 -4.70 14.93 18.49
N ARG A 195 -5.29 15.45 19.57
CA ARG A 195 -6.44 14.82 20.23
C ARG A 195 -7.67 14.74 19.33
N VAL A 196 -7.93 15.78 18.54
CA VAL A 196 -9.02 15.81 17.55
C VAL A 196 -8.78 14.75 16.47
N VAL A 197 -7.59 14.76 15.86
CA VAL A 197 -7.21 13.80 14.81
C VAL A 197 -7.32 12.35 15.31
N TYR A 198 -6.80 12.07 16.51
CA TYR A 198 -6.87 10.73 17.09
C TYR A 198 -8.32 10.28 17.34
N ARG A 199 -9.18 11.20 17.80
CA ARG A 199 -10.61 10.92 18.00
C ARG A 199 -11.32 10.63 16.68
N GLU A 200 -11.01 11.37 15.62
CA GLU A 200 -11.58 11.14 14.28
C GLU A 200 -11.12 9.80 13.71
N LEU A 201 -9.82 9.50 13.75
CA LEU A 201 -9.28 8.23 13.33
C LEU A 201 -9.89 7.05 14.10
N SER A 202 -10.10 7.21 15.41
CA SER A 202 -10.76 6.20 16.24
C SER A 202 -12.21 5.96 15.79
N LYS A 203 -12.98 7.02 15.50
CA LYS A 203 -14.34 6.90 14.98
C LYS A 203 -14.38 6.19 13.62
N GLU A 204 -13.49 6.55 12.71
CA GLU A 204 -13.37 5.89 11.40
C GLU A 204 -12.98 4.42 11.54
N HIS A 205 -12.05 4.12 12.45
CA HIS A 205 -11.67 2.74 12.73
C HIS A 205 -12.84 1.91 13.25
N VAL A 206 -13.62 2.45 14.20
CA VAL A 206 -14.82 1.77 14.71
C VAL A 206 -15.85 1.55 13.59
N ALA A 207 -16.09 2.56 12.76
CA ALA A 207 -17.02 2.47 11.63
C ALA A 207 -16.58 1.42 10.59
N THR A 208 -15.30 1.40 10.22
CA THR A 208 -14.76 0.42 9.27
C THR A 208 -14.79 -1.00 9.82
N VAL A 209 -14.49 -1.19 11.12
CA VAL A 209 -14.62 -2.51 11.78
C VAL A 209 -16.08 -2.97 11.81
N ALA A 210 -17.03 -2.09 12.12
CA ALA A 210 -18.45 -2.40 12.11
C ALA A 210 -18.94 -2.79 10.70
N ALA A 211 -18.54 -2.03 9.67
CA ALA A 211 -18.87 -2.32 8.27
C ALA A 211 -18.31 -3.68 7.83
N ARG A 212 -17.05 -3.99 8.17
CA ARG A 212 -16.43 -5.29 7.88
C ARG A 212 -17.13 -6.45 8.59
N ARG A 213 -17.59 -6.26 9.84
CA ARG A 213 -18.37 -7.28 10.57
C ARG A 213 -19.71 -7.53 9.89
N ALA A 214 -20.44 -6.46 9.53
CA ALA A 214 -21.71 -6.58 8.82
C ALA A 214 -21.56 -7.28 7.47
N GLN A 215 -20.49 -6.97 6.72
CA GLN A 215 -20.18 -7.65 5.47
C GLN A 215 -19.92 -9.15 5.68
N ARG A 216 -19.09 -9.53 6.66
CA ARG A 216 -18.82 -10.94 6.97
C ARG A 216 -20.08 -11.70 7.40
N GLU A 217 -20.96 -11.08 8.17
CA GLU A 217 -22.24 -11.69 8.52
C GLU A 217 -23.13 -11.90 7.29
N ARG A 218 -23.15 -10.93 6.38
CA ARG A 218 -23.90 -11.07 5.12
C ARG A 218 -23.32 -12.20 4.26
N GLU A 219 -22.01 -12.23 4.06
CA GLU A 219 -21.32 -13.30 3.33
C GLU A 219 -21.57 -14.67 3.96
N LYS A 220 -21.53 -14.76 5.30
CA LYS A 220 -21.87 -15.99 6.01
C LYS A 220 -23.31 -16.42 5.77
N ARG A 221 -24.28 -15.50 5.83
CA ARG A 221 -25.70 -15.81 5.53
C ARG A 221 -25.90 -16.22 4.08
N GLU A 222 -25.21 -15.58 3.13
CA GLU A 222 -25.27 -15.96 1.72
C GLU A 222 -24.67 -17.35 1.49
N MET A 223 -23.54 -17.67 2.15
CA MET A 223 -22.93 -18.99 2.13
C MET A 223 -23.85 -20.05 2.77
N GLU A 224 -24.46 -19.78 3.92
CA GLU A 224 -25.40 -20.69 4.57
C GLU A 224 -26.61 -20.98 3.68
N LYS A 225 -27.13 -19.96 2.97
CA LYS A 225 -28.20 -20.14 1.98
C LYS A 225 -27.75 -20.99 0.79
N ALA A 226 -26.56 -20.73 0.25
CA ALA A 226 -26.01 -21.51 -0.86
C ALA A 226 -25.80 -22.98 -0.45
N ASN A 227 -25.24 -23.23 0.73
CA ASN A 227 -25.06 -24.57 1.28
C ASN A 227 -26.41 -25.27 1.51
N ALA A 228 -27.41 -24.57 2.05
CA ALA A 228 -28.75 -25.14 2.24
C ALA A 228 -29.39 -25.52 0.90
N ALA A 229 -29.27 -24.68 -0.12
CA ALA A 229 -29.77 -24.96 -1.46
C ALA A 229 -29.02 -26.14 -2.12
N GLU A 230 -27.71 -26.26 -1.89
CA GLU A 230 -26.92 -27.41 -2.34
C GLU A 230 -27.37 -28.71 -1.65
N ILE A 231 -27.56 -28.68 -0.33
CA ILE A 231 -28.05 -29.83 0.44
C ILE A 231 -29.43 -30.26 -0.07
N GLU A 232 -30.36 -29.31 -0.26
CA GLU A 232 -31.70 -29.60 -0.76
C GLU A 232 -31.65 -30.22 -2.17
N ARG A 233 -30.82 -29.66 -3.06
CA ARG A 233 -30.60 -30.22 -4.40
C ARG A 233 -30.05 -31.64 -4.33
N ASN A 234 -29.07 -31.91 -3.47
CA ASN A 234 -28.47 -33.23 -3.33
C ASN A 234 -29.47 -34.24 -2.71
N LEU A 235 -30.31 -33.81 -1.78
CA LEU A 235 -31.37 -34.63 -1.20
C LEU A 235 -32.46 -35.00 -2.23
N GLN A 236 -32.65 -34.17 -3.25
CA GLN A 236 -33.60 -34.42 -4.35
C GLN A 236 -32.92 -35.00 -5.60
N ASP A 237 -31.61 -35.20 -5.57
CA ASP A 237 -30.86 -35.68 -6.73
C ASP A 237 -31.30 -37.12 -7.06
N PRO A 238 -31.85 -37.37 -8.27
CA PRO A 238 -32.27 -38.71 -8.67
C PRO A 238 -31.16 -39.76 -8.55
N LEU A 239 -29.89 -39.37 -8.67
CA LEU A 239 -28.74 -40.24 -8.51
C LEU A 239 -28.51 -40.65 -7.05
N LEU A 240 -28.66 -39.71 -6.09
CA LEU A 240 -28.40 -39.97 -4.68
C LEU A 240 -29.60 -40.64 -3.97
N VAL A 241 -30.82 -40.32 -4.39
CA VAL A 241 -32.05 -40.94 -3.86
C VAL A 241 -32.30 -42.33 -4.46
N GLU A 242 -31.49 -42.74 -5.44
CA GLU A 242 -31.64 -43.98 -6.18
C GLU A 242 -33.05 -44.11 -6.80
N ALA A 243 -33.57 -42.98 -7.31
CA ALA A 243 -34.89 -42.92 -7.88
C ALA A 243 -34.94 -43.73 -9.18
N CYS A 244 -35.79 -44.76 -9.22
CA CYS A 244 -36.01 -45.55 -10.42
C CYS A 244 -36.96 -44.79 -11.36
N VAL A 245 -36.41 -44.05 -12.33
CA VAL A 245 -37.20 -43.34 -13.32
C VAL A 245 -37.68 -44.33 -14.37
N VAL A 246 -38.95 -44.72 -14.25
CA VAL A 246 -39.64 -45.49 -15.28
C VAL A 246 -40.12 -44.51 -16.36
N ALA A 247 -39.84 -44.80 -17.64
CA ALA A 247 -40.36 -43.98 -18.71
C ALA A 247 -41.90 -44.08 -18.74
N GLY A 248 -42.58 -43.06 -19.26
CA GLY A 248 -44.05 -42.96 -19.23
C GLY A 248 -44.79 -44.11 -19.94
N ASP A 249 -44.07 -44.90 -20.75
CA ASP A 249 -44.55 -46.12 -21.43
C ASP A 249 -44.38 -47.40 -20.57
N GLY A 250 -43.94 -47.27 -19.32
CA GLY A 250 -43.70 -48.39 -18.41
C GLY A 250 -42.39 -49.13 -18.69
N ARG A 251 -41.57 -48.67 -19.64
CA ARG A 251 -40.27 -49.28 -19.93
C ARG A 251 -39.17 -48.65 -19.07
N THR A 252 -38.28 -49.48 -18.54
CA THR A 252 -37.07 -49.02 -17.85
C THR A 252 -35.94 -48.92 -18.86
N ARG A 253 -35.15 -47.83 -18.83
CA ARG A 253 -33.94 -47.76 -19.66
C ARG A 253 -32.91 -48.79 -19.19
N PRO A 254 -32.16 -49.45 -20.09
CA PRO A 254 -31.20 -50.49 -19.72
C PRO A 254 -30.11 -50.03 -18.74
N ASP A 255 -29.64 -48.79 -18.88
CA ASP A 255 -28.62 -48.16 -18.04
C ASP A 255 -29.12 -47.77 -16.63
N HIS A 256 -30.44 -47.72 -16.42
CA HIS A 256 -31.07 -47.35 -15.15
C HIS A 256 -31.78 -48.55 -14.48
N PHE A 257 -31.59 -49.77 -14.99
CA PHE A 257 -32.21 -50.96 -14.41
C PHE A 257 -31.53 -51.33 -13.09
N ARG A 258 -32.28 -51.23 -11.99
CA ARG A 258 -31.81 -51.51 -10.62
C ARG A 258 -32.55 -52.68 -9.96
N GLY A 259 -33.00 -53.63 -10.79
CA GLY A 259 -33.76 -54.79 -10.35
C GLY A 259 -35.28 -54.61 -10.37
N PHE A 260 -35.99 -55.62 -9.87
CA PHE A 260 -37.45 -55.62 -9.83
C PHE A 260 -37.98 -54.75 -8.70
N THR A 261 -39.13 -54.11 -8.95
CA THR A 261 -39.84 -53.39 -7.90
C THR A 261 -40.37 -54.36 -6.84
N LYS A 262 -40.51 -53.90 -5.59
CA LYS A 262 -41.10 -54.71 -4.50
C LYS A 262 -42.48 -55.28 -4.88
N GLY A 263 -43.25 -54.55 -5.68
CA GLY A 263 -44.54 -55.02 -6.20
C GLY A 263 -44.39 -56.22 -7.16
N GLN A 264 -43.48 -56.11 -8.13
CA GLN A 264 -43.17 -57.22 -9.06
C GLN A 264 -42.60 -58.44 -8.32
N THR A 265 -41.70 -58.24 -7.37
CA THR A 265 -41.17 -59.33 -6.54
C THR A 265 -42.27 -60.05 -5.77
N LYS A 266 -43.23 -59.31 -5.19
CA LYS A 266 -44.40 -59.91 -4.52
C LYS A 266 -45.26 -60.73 -5.48
N LEU A 267 -45.48 -60.25 -6.71
CA LEU A 267 -46.23 -60.99 -7.74
C LEU A 267 -45.53 -62.29 -8.09
N ILE A 268 -44.21 -62.27 -8.31
CA ILE A 268 -43.41 -63.47 -8.60
C ILE A 268 -43.54 -64.49 -7.46
N TYR A 269 -43.46 -64.05 -6.19
CA TYR A 269 -43.65 -64.96 -5.06
C TYR A 269 -45.07 -65.54 -5.00
N ALA A 270 -46.09 -64.74 -5.30
CA ALA A 270 -47.48 -65.22 -5.35
C ALA A 270 -47.69 -66.22 -6.49
N GLU A 271 -47.09 -66.00 -7.66
CA GLU A 271 -47.13 -66.94 -8.79
C GLU A 271 -46.39 -68.24 -8.46
N ASN A 272 -45.21 -68.16 -7.83
CA ASN A 272 -44.47 -69.32 -7.39
C ASN A 272 -45.26 -70.17 -6.38
N ALA A 273 -45.93 -69.53 -5.42
CA ALA A 273 -46.81 -70.22 -4.47
C ALA A 273 -47.96 -70.97 -5.18
N LYS A 274 -48.61 -70.33 -6.17
CA LYS A 274 -49.63 -70.98 -7.00
C LYS A 274 -49.07 -72.18 -7.77
N LEU A 275 -47.87 -72.05 -8.35
CA LEU A 275 -47.23 -73.15 -9.07
C LEU A 275 -46.88 -74.33 -8.15
N GLU A 276 -46.51 -74.07 -6.89
CA GLU A 276 -46.29 -75.12 -5.89
C GLU A 276 -47.58 -75.85 -5.54
N GLU A 277 -48.68 -75.12 -5.33
CA GLU A 277 -50.01 -75.70 -5.10
C GLU A 277 -50.46 -76.57 -6.28
N GLU A 278 -50.32 -76.08 -7.51
CA GLU A 278 -50.65 -76.85 -8.71
C GLU A 278 -49.82 -78.14 -8.82
N LYS A 279 -48.52 -78.07 -8.54
CA LYS A 279 -47.64 -79.26 -8.54
C LYS A 279 -48.05 -80.25 -7.46
N ALA A 280 -48.39 -79.78 -6.26
CA ALA A 280 -48.88 -80.64 -5.19
C ALA A 280 -50.19 -81.33 -5.56
N CYS A 281 -51.14 -80.59 -6.16
CA CYS A 281 -52.41 -81.13 -6.64
C CYS A 281 -52.20 -82.18 -7.74
N ARG A 282 -51.35 -81.90 -8.73
CA ARG A 282 -51.03 -82.87 -9.79
C ARG A 282 -50.39 -84.14 -9.23
N LYS A 283 -49.46 -84.00 -8.27
CA LYS A 283 -48.82 -85.15 -7.61
C LYS A 283 -49.83 -86.00 -6.82
N ALA A 284 -50.76 -85.36 -6.12
CA ALA A 284 -51.83 -86.05 -5.41
C ALA A 284 -52.78 -86.79 -6.37
N HIS A 285 -53.12 -86.18 -7.51
CA HIS A 285 -53.93 -86.81 -8.56
C HIS A 285 -53.25 -88.05 -9.14
N LEU A 286 -51.98 -87.94 -9.54
CA LEU A 286 -51.21 -89.07 -10.07
C LEU A 286 -51.12 -90.21 -9.06
N LYS A 287 -50.89 -89.89 -7.78
CA LYS A 287 -50.86 -90.91 -6.71
C LYS A 287 -52.22 -91.62 -6.55
N ALA A 288 -53.32 -90.87 -6.63
CA ALA A 288 -54.66 -91.46 -6.57
C ALA A 288 -54.95 -92.36 -7.78
N GLU A 289 -54.49 -91.99 -8.98
CA GLU A 289 -54.59 -92.83 -10.18
C GLU A 289 -53.73 -94.10 -10.06
N GLU A 290 -52.51 -94.00 -9.53
CA GLU A 290 -51.65 -95.15 -9.25
C GLU A 290 -52.30 -96.10 -8.22
N GLU A 291 -52.87 -95.57 -7.14
CA GLU A 291 -53.59 -96.36 -6.13
C GLU A 291 -54.84 -97.03 -6.73
N ALA A 292 -55.62 -96.30 -7.53
CA ALA A 292 -56.77 -96.84 -8.25
C ALA A 292 -56.34 -97.96 -9.22
N PHE A 293 -55.28 -97.76 -9.99
CA PHE A 293 -54.74 -98.78 -10.89
C PHE A 293 -54.24 -100.01 -10.13
N ALA A 294 -53.53 -99.82 -9.01
CA ALA A 294 -53.05 -100.91 -8.16
C ALA A 294 -54.20 -101.72 -7.56
N THR A 295 -55.30 -101.06 -7.14
CA THR A 295 -56.49 -101.76 -6.63
C THR A 295 -57.19 -102.55 -7.73
N ALA A 296 -57.36 -101.97 -8.93
CA ALA A 296 -57.93 -102.65 -10.09
C ALA A 296 -57.10 -103.87 -10.50
N LEU A 297 -55.76 -103.75 -10.51
CA LEU A 297 -54.85 -104.84 -10.83
C LEU A 297 -54.95 -105.99 -9.81
N LYS A 298 -55.00 -105.69 -8.51
CA LYS A 298 -55.19 -106.69 -7.45
C LYS A 298 -56.55 -107.40 -7.57
N ALA A 299 -57.61 -106.66 -7.90
CA ALA A 299 -58.93 -107.24 -8.12
C ALA A 299 -58.92 -108.19 -9.34
N ALA A 300 -58.29 -107.78 -10.44
CA ALA A 300 -58.12 -108.62 -11.63
C ALA A 300 -57.30 -109.89 -11.34
N GLN A 301 -56.18 -109.78 -10.62
CA GLN A 301 -55.38 -110.93 -10.20
C GLN A 301 -56.18 -111.89 -9.32
N THR A 302 -56.94 -111.37 -8.36
CA THR A 302 -57.79 -112.18 -7.48
C THR A 302 -58.86 -112.93 -8.28
N ALA A 303 -59.50 -112.25 -9.25
CA ALA A 303 -60.47 -112.87 -10.14
C ALA A 303 -59.82 -113.98 -11.00
N MET A 304 -58.63 -113.73 -11.56
CA MET A 304 -57.88 -114.74 -12.32
C MET A 304 -57.54 -115.97 -11.47
N HIS A 305 -57.01 -115.78 -10.25
CA HIS A 305 -56.74 -116.89 -9.33
C HIS A 305 -58.01 -117.66 -8.96
N GLY A 306 -59.14 -116.98 -8.79
CA GLY A 306 -60.45 -117.61 -8.59
C GLY A 306 -60.85 -118.53 -9.75
N VAL A 307 -60.68 -118.06 -10.99
CA VAL A 307 -60.95 -118.85 -12.21
C VAL A 307 -60.01 -120.05 -12.32
N GLU A 308 -58.71 -119.87 -12.06
CA GLU A 308 -57.72 -120.96 -12.06
C GLU A 308 -58.05 -122.03 -11.01
N TYR A 309 -58.44 -121.59 -9.80
CA TYR A 309 -58.85 -122.49 -8.73
C TYR A 309 -60.07 -123.32 -9.12
N GLN A 310 -61.10 -122.70 -9.71
CA GLN A 310 -62.29 -123.40 -10.21
C GLN A 310 -61.93 -124.42 -11.29
N LYS A 311 -61.07 -124.05 -12.24
CA LYS A 311 -60.61 -124.97 -13.30
C LYS A 311 -59.85 -126.17 -12.73
N ASN A 312 -59.01 -125.95 -11.72
CA ASN A 312 -58.29 -127.02 -11.03
C ASN A 312 -59.23 -127.93 -10.23
N GLN A 313 -60.25 -127.37 -9.56
CA GLN A 313 -61.29 -128.13 -8.88
C GLN A 313 -62.09 -128.99 -9.87
N GLN A 314 -62.50 -128.43 -11.01
CA GLN A 314 -63.18 -129.19 -12.06
C GLN A 314 -62.31 -130.34 -12.60
N ARG A 315 -61.02 -130.08 -12.86
CA ARG A 315 -60.07 -131.12 -13.29
C ARG A 315 -59.92 -132.22 -12.24
N ARG A 316 -59.87 -131.87 -10.95
CA ARG A 316 -59.82 -132.84 -9.84
C ARG A 316 -61.11 -133.66 -9.74
N ALA A 317 -62.26 -133.03 -9.88
CA ALA A 317 -63.56 -133.70 -9.88
C ALA A 317 -63.67 -134.70 -11.03
N GLN A 318 -63.30 -134.30 -12.25
CA GLN A 318 -63.24 -135.18 -13.42
C GLN A 318 -62.28 -136.35 -13.21
N LEU A 319 -61.09 -136.11 -12.63
CA LEU A 319 -60.14 -137.19 -12.30
C LEU A 319 -60.71 -138.16 -11.26
N HIS A 320 -61.44 -137.66 -10.26
CA HIS A 320 -62.09 -138.49 -9.25
C HIS A 320 -63.21 -139.35 -9.87
N GLU A 321 -64.00 -138.76 -10.76
CA GLU A 321 -65.05 -139.46 -11.50
C GLU A 321 -64.45 -140.60 -12.35
N VAL A 322 -63.43 -140.31 -13.16
CA VAL A 322 -62.69 -141.31 -13.95
C VAL A 322 -62.09 -142.42 -13.07
N LYS A 323 -61.55 -142.07 -11.89
CA LYS A 323 -61.02 -143.06 -10.94
C LYS A 323 -62.13 -143.96 -10.40
N SER A 324 -63.29 -143.40 -10.06
CA SER A 324 -64.44 -144.16 -9.58
C SER A 324 -65.01 -145.10 -10.65
N ASP A 325 -65.03 -144.66 -11.92
CA ASP A 325 -65.41 -145.49 -13.07
C ASP A 325 -64.45 -146.66 -13.26
N LEU A 326 -63.14 -146.41 -13.17
CA LEU A 326 -62.10 -147.45 -13.27
C LEU A 326 -62.23 -148.49 -12.14
N GLU A 327 -62.52 -148.06 -10.91
CA GLU A 327 -62.76 -148.97 -9.78
C GLU A 327 -64.00 -149.83 -10.01
N ARG A 328 -65.09 -149.25 -10.53
CA ARG A 328 -66.31 -149.99 -10.91
C ARG A 328 -66.03 -151.02 -12.00
N GLN A 329 -65.30 -150.63 -13.06
CA GLN A 329 -64.89 -151.55 -14.12
C GLN A 329 -64.03 -152.70 -13.59
N ARG A 330 -63.13 -152.44 -12.64
CA ARG A 330 -62.29 -153.46 -11.99
C ARG A 330 -63.12 -154.47 -11.19
N GLN A 331 -64.13 -154.02 -10.46
CA GLN A 331 -65.06 -154.90 -9.73
C GLN A 331 -65.88 -155.76 -10.68
N LEU A 332 -66.41 -155.19 -11.77
CA LEU A 332 -67.14 -155.94 -12.81
C LEU A 332 -66.26 -157.00 -13.49
N ALA A 333 -64.99 -156.69 -13.76
CA ALA A 333 -64.04 -157.65 -14.31
C ALA A 333 -63.73 -158.81 -13.32
N LEU A 334 -63.65 -158.52 -12.02
CA LEU A 334 -63.48 -159.53 -10.98
C LEU A 334 -64.68 -160.47 -10.87
N THR A 335 -65.90 -159.94 -10.86
CA THR A 335 -67.13 -160.75 -10.80
C THR A 335 -67.29 -161.61 -12.06
N SER A 336 -66.99 -161.05 -13.25
CA SER A 336 -66.98 -161.80 -14.50
C SER A 336 -65.96 -162.95 -14.49
N LYS A 337 -64.74 -162.73 -13.96
CA LYS A 337 -63.74 -163.81 -13.80
C LYS A 337 -64.18 -164.89 -12.82
N LEU A 338 -64.86 -164.54 -11.73
CA LEU A 338 -65.40 -165.50 -10.77
C LEU A 338 -66.52 -166.33 -11.40
N ALA A 339 -67.43 -165.71 -12.15
CA ALA A 339 -68.48 -166.40 -12.88
C ALA A 339 -67.92 -167.37 -13.94
N ALA A 340 -66.88 -166.95 -14.68
CA ALA A 340 -66.19 -167.81 -15.64
C ALA A 340 -65.54 -169.04 -14.98
N LYS A 341 -64.93 -168.87 -13.79
CA LYS A 341 -64.38 -169.99 -13.00
C LYS A 341 -65.45 -170.97 -12.50
N GLN A 342 -66.63 -170.49 -12.13
CA GLN A 342 -67.72 -171.36 -11.70
C GLN A 342 -68.31 -172.16 -12.88
N ALA A 343 -68.40 -171.55 -14.07
CA ALA A 343 -68.87 -172.21 -15.28
C ALA A 343 -67.89 -173.28 -15.82
N SER A 344 -66.59 -173.18 -15.53
CA SER A 344 -65.58 -174.11 -16.05
C SER A 344 -65.52 -175.46 -15.31
N PHE A 345 -66.20 -175.63 -14.18
CA PHE A 345 -66.28 -176.91 -13.47
C PHE A 345 -67.62 -177.60 -13.76
N GLY A 346 -67.60 -178.63 -14.60
CA GLY A 346 -68.76 -179.49 -14.85
C GLY A 346 -69.20 -180.24 -13.59
N ARG A 347 -70.49 -180.19 -13.27
CA ARG A 347 -71.11 -180.86 -12.13
C ARG A 347 -71.75 -182.18 -12.60
N ILE A 348 -71.43 -183.30 -11.94
CA ILE A 348 -72.05 -184.61 -12.24
C ILE A 348 -73.39 -184.68 -11.46
N SER A 349 -74.50 -184.81 -12.18
CA SER A 349 -75.86 -184.93 -11.63
C SER A 349 -76.19 -186.39 -11.28
N PRO A 350 -77.00 -186.67 -10.23
CA PRO A 350 -77.55 -188.01 -9.98
C PRO A 350 -78.51 -188.39 -11.12
N GLY A 351 -78.32 -189.56 -11.74
CA GLY A 351 -78.99 -189.99 -12.99
C GLY A 351 -78.12 -189.91 -14.26
N GLY A 352 -76.87 -189.45 -14.13
CA GLY A 352 -75.87 -189.42 -15.20
C GLY A 352 -74.99 -190.68 -15.27
N VAL A 353 -73.92 -190.57 -16.08
CA VAL A 353 -72.94 -191.56 -16.59
C VAL A 353 -72.64 -192.84 -15.77
N LEU A 354 -72.85 -192.86 -14.44
CA LEU A 354 -72.59 -194.02 -13.58
C LEU A 354 -73.81 -194.96 -13.38
N ASP A 355 -75.04 -194.55 -13.73
CA ASP A 355 -76.27 -195.35 -13.49
C ASP A 355 -76.57 -196.39 -14.61
N GLY A 356 -75.81 -196.36 -15.72
CA GLY A 356 -75.99 -197.25 -16.87
C GLY A 356 -75.05 -198.47 -16.92
N PHE A 357 -74.18 -198.65 -15.92
CA PHE A 357 -73.20 -199.74 -15.91
C PHE A 357 -73.75 -201.01 -15.24
N GLY A 358 -73.83 -202.12 -15.97
CA GLY A 358 -74.06 -203.47 -15.40
C GLY A 358 -75.46 -204.09 -15.55
N GLN A 359 -76.35 -203.55 -16.41
CA GLN A 359 -77.74 -204.02 -16.53
C GLN A 359 -78.06 -205.05 -17.64
N SER A 360 -77.09 -205.75 -18.25
CA SER A 360 -77.46 -206.89 -19.13
C SER A 360 -76.50 -208.08 -19.03
N THR A 361 -77.08 -209.24 -18.72
CA THR A 361 -76.46 -210.56 -18.74
C THR A 361 -76.29 -211.10 -20.16
N ARG A 362 -75.07 -211.50 -20.50
CA ARG A 362 -74.79 -212.60 -21.44
C ARG A 362 -73.47 -213.26 -21.11
#